data_AF-A0A1B7W4W9-F1
#
_entry.id   AF-A0A1B7W4W9-F1
#
_cell.length_a   1.000
_cell.length_b   1.000
_cell.length_c   1.000
_cell.angle_alpha   90.00
_cell.angle_beta   90.00
_cell.angle_gamma   90.00
#
_symmetry.space_group_name_H-M   'P 1'
#
loop_
_entity.id
_entity.type
_entity.pdbx_description
1 polymer ?
#
loop_
_entity_poly.entity_id
_entity_poly.type
_entity_poly.pdbx_seq_one_letter_code
_entity_poly.pdbx_strand_id
1 'polypeptide(L)'
;MIRLLGYISYHIGLTGYKWLVYLAALWNPKAKLFISGRKGLIKKITQQTAADARYKIWFHCASLGEFEQARPIIERMKREYPQYAIVVTFFSPSGYEVRKNYQGADYIFYLPLDSASNALLFVSALKIKFAFFVKYEIWY
;
A
#
# COMPACT_ATOMS: atom_id res chain seq x y z
N MET A 1 18.96 20.75 -13.59
CA MET A 1 20.08 19.82 -13.35
C MET A 1 19.95 19.06 -12.02
N ILE A 2 19.81 19.74 -10.87
CA ILE A 2 19.70 19.10 -9.53
C ILE A 2 18.50 18.13 -9.40
N ARG A 3 17.32 18.52 -9.90
CA ARG A 3 16.11 17.65 -9.87
C ARG A 3 16.26 16.36 -10.68
N LEU A 4 16.97 16.42 -11.80
CA LEU A 4 17.21 15.25 -12.65
C LEU A 4 18.20 14.28 -11.98
N LEU A 5 19.25 14.80 -11.36
CA LEU A 5 20.21 13.99 -10.61
C LEU A 5 19.50 13.26 -9.44
N GLY A 6 18.70 13.99 -8.66
CA GLY A 6 17.94 13.41 -7.55
C GLY A 6 16.97 12.31 -8.00
N TYR A 7 16.28 12.52 -9.12
CA TYR A 7 15.42 11.51 -9.73
C TYR A 7 16.20 10.24 -10.09
N ILE A 8 17.34 10.38 -10.78
CA ILE A 8 18.18 9.25 -11.18
C ILE A 8 18.70 8.50 -9.95
N SER A 9 19.25 9.22 -8.95
CA SER A 9 19.75 8.62 -7.70
C SER A 9 18.67 7.85 -6.96
N TYR A 10 17.46 8.41 -6.87
CA TYR A 10 16.31 7.76 -6.23
C TYR A 10 15.94 6.45 -6.96
N HIS A 11 15.86 6.47 -8.29
CA HIS A 11 15.55 5.28 -9.09
C HIS A 11 16.61 4.19 -8.97
N ILE A 12 17.89 4.56 -8.92
CA ILE A 12 18.98 3.62 -8.67
C ILE A 12 18.85 3.02 -7.27
N GLY A 13 18.60 3.84 -6.26
CA GLY A 13 18.38 3.39 -4.87
C GLY A 13 17.21 2.41 -4.75
N LEU A 14 16.06 2.75 -5.35
CA LEU A 14 14.88 1.89 -5.34
C LEU A 14 15.13 0.55 -6.07
N THR A 15 15.85 0.59 -7.19
CA THR A 15 16.21 -0.62 -7.95
C THR A 15 17.17 -1.48 -7.15
N GLY A 16 18.18 -0.87 -6.52
CA GLY A 16 19.11 -1.55 -5.61
C GLY A 16 18.40 -2.19 -4.42
N TYR A 17 17.51 -1.44 -3.75
CA TYR A 17 16.68 -1.96 -2.65
C TYR A 17 15.86 -3.16 -3.09
N LYS A 18 15.19 -3.07 -4.25
CA LYS A 18 14.44 -4.19 -4.82
C LYS A 18 15.33 -5.42 -4.97
N TRP A 19 16.50 -5.30 -5.60
CA TRP A 19 17.43 -6.41 -5.76
C TRP A 19 17.89 -7.00 -4.43
N LEU A 20 18.23 -6.17 -3.45
CA LEU A 20 18.59 -6.63 -2.10
C LEU A 20 17.47 -7.45 -1.45
N VAL A 21 16.21 -7.03 -1.61
CA VAL A 21 15.06 -7.80 -1.11
C VAL A 21 14.92 -9.13 -1.87
N TYR A 22 15.13 -9.16 -3.19
CA TYR A 22 15.14 -10.41 -3.96
C TYR A 22 16.24 -11.39 -3.50
N LEU A 23 17.44 -10.90 -3.23
CA LEU A 23 18.53 -11.72 -2.69
C LEU A 23 18.20 -12.20 -1.26
N ALA A 24 17.71 -11.31 -0.40
CA ALA A 24 17.33 -11.66 0.97
C ALA A 24 16.20 -12.70 1.00
N ALA A 25 15.29 -12.69 0.03
CA ALA A 25 14.18 -13.64 -0.05
C ALA A 25 14.60 -15.11 -0.26
N LEU A 26 15.87 -15.37 -0.63
CA LEU A 26 16.42 -16.72 -0.69
C LEU A 26 16.51 -17.38 0.70
N TRP A 27 16.68 -16.57 1.76
CA TRP A 27 16.86 -17.07 3.13
C TRP A 27 15.92 -16.44 4.17
N ASN A 28 15.17 -15.39 3.80
CA ASN A 28 14.28 -14.67 4.71
C ASN A 28 12.80 -14.81 4.33
N PRO A 29 11.96 -15.44 5.18
CA PRO A 29 10.53 -15.60 4.91
C PRO A 29 9.76 -14.29 4.76
N LYS A 30 10.11 -13.24 5.53
CA LYS A 30 9.46 -11.93 5.42
C LYS A 30 9.77 -11.28 4.06
N ALA A 31 11.01 -11.35 3.59
CA ALA A 31 11.37 -10.87 2.26
C ALA A 31 10.63 -11.65 1.16
N LYS A 32 10.47 -12.97 1.31
CA LYS A 32 9.67 -13.79 0.39
C LYS A 32 8.21 -13.35 0.35
N LEU A 33 7.59 -13.10 1.50
CA LEU A 33 6.22 -12.55 1.60
C LEU A 33 6.10 -11.15 1.01
N PHE A 34 7.10 -10.29 1.24
CA PHE A 34 7.15 -8.93 0.69
C PHE A 34 7.11 -8.93 -0.84
N ILE A 35 7.82 -9.85 -1.48
CA ILE A 35 7.85 -10.02 -2.94
C ILE A 35 6.57 -10.69 -3.43
N SER A 36 6.19 -11.83 -2.86
CA SER A 36 5.06 -12.62 -3.34
C SER A 36 3.74 -11.87 -3.20
N GLY A 37 3.57 -11.12 -2.11
CA GLY A 37 2.41 -10.27 -1.85
C GLY A 37 2.25 -9.11 -2.83
N ARG A 38 3.34 -8.69 -3.50
CA ARG A 38 3.34 -7.61 -4.50
C ARG A 38 3.34 -8.11 -5.94
N LYS A 39 3.48 -9.42 -6.17
CA LYS A 39 3.49 -9.98 -7.52
C LYS A 39 2.14 -9.75 -8.20
N GLY A 40 2.14 -9.02 -9.31
CA GLY A 40 0.92 -8.69 -10.05
C GLY A 40 -0.07 -7.80 -9.29
N LEU A 41 0.40 -7.05 -8.29
CA LEU A 41 -0.44 -6.28 -7.36
C LEU A 41 -1.43 -5.34 -8.08
N ILE A 42 -0.96 -4.53 -9.03
CA ILE A 42 -1.83 -3.58 -9.75
C ILE A 42 -2.95 -4.31 -10.49
N LYS A 43 -2.62 -5.41 -11.20
CA LYS A 43 -3.62 -6.23 -11.89
C LYS A 43 -4.67 -6.78 -10.92
N LYS A 44 -4.23 -7.29 -9.76
CA LYS A 44 -5.11 -7.79 -8.70
C LYS A 44 -6.03 -6.68 -8.18
N ILE A 45 -5.49 -5.49 -7.90
CA ILE A 45 -6.28 -4.34 -7.44
C ILE A 45 -7.35 -4.01 -8.47
N THR A 46 -6.96 -3.78 -9.73
CA THR A 46 -7.90 -3.45 -10.81
C THR A 46 -9.01 -4.49 -10.95
N GLN A 47 -8.67 -5.79 -10.88
CA GLN A 47 -9.67 -6.85 -10.98
C GLN A 47 -10.62 -6.90 -9.79
N GLN A 48 -10.11 -6.76 -8.57
CA GLN A 48 -10.92 -6.84 -7.35
C GLN A 48 -11.81 -5.61 -7.13
N THR A 49 -11.42 -4.44 -7.66
CA THR A 49 -12.19 -3.20 -7.50
C THR A 49 -13.02 -2.83 -8.73
N ALA A 50 -12.91 -3.55 -9.85
CA ALA A 50 -13.59 -3.24 -11.10
C ALA A 50 -15.11 -3.11 -10.98
N ALA A 51 -15.75 -4.00 -10.20
CA ALA A 51 -17.19 -4.02 -10.01
C ALA A 51 -17.70 -3.01 -8.96
N ASP A 52 -16.81 -2.44 -8.14
CA ASP A 52 -17.19 -1.47 -7.12
C ASP A 52 -17.08 -0.05 -7.68
N ALA A 53 -18.23 0.56 -7.98
CA ALA A 53 -18.32 1.92 -8.52
C ALA A 53 -18.03 3.02 -7.48
N ARG A 54 -17.99 2.71 -6.17
CA ARG A 54 -17.78 3.69 -5.11
C ARG A 54 -16.39 4.34 -5.24
N TYR A 55 -16.27 5.59 -4.81
CA TYR A 55 -14.95 6.18 -4.58
C TYR A 55 -14.31 5.54 -3.34
N LYS A 56 -12.97 5.51 -3.29
CA LYS A 56 -12.24 4.86 -2.19
C LYS A 56 -11.66 5.88 -1.21
N ILE A 57 -11.80 5.59 0.09
CA ILE A 57 -11.00 6.21 1.14
C ILE A 57 -9.85 5.27 1.44
N TRP A 58 -8.63 5.75 1.25
CA TRP A 58 -7.42 4.97 1.41
C TRP A 58 -6.71 5.31 2.72
N PHE A 59 -6.44 4.30 3.54
CA PHE A 59 -5.56 4.37 4.70
C PHE A 59 -4.28 3.59 4.43
N HIS A 60 -3.13 4.23 4.57
CA HIS A 60 -1.83 3.57 4.52
C HIS A 60 -1.22 3.44 5.92
N CYS A 61 -0.82 2.22 6.28
CA CYS A 61 -0.14 1.89 7.53
C CYS A 61 1.11 1.03 7.22
N ALA A 62 2.35 1.48 7.43
CA ALA A 62 3.52 0.65 7.17
C ALA A 62 3.53 -0.63 8.02
N SER A 63 2.96 -0.57 9.22
CA SER A 63 3.04 -1.61 10.24
C SER A 63 1.70 -1.95 10.90
N LEU A 64 1.71 -3.02 11.70
CA LEU A 64 0.57 -3.38 12.54
C LEU A 64 0.27 -2.29 13.57
N GLY A 65 1.30 -1.69 14.18
CA GLY A 65 1.12 -0.66 15.21
C GLY A 65 0.40 0.59 14.69
N GLU A 66 0.75 1.03 13.48
CA GLU A 66 0.06 2.15 12.82
C GLU A 66 -1.38 1.80 12.47
N PHE A 67 -1.63 0.57 12.01
CA PHE A 67 -2.99 0.12 11.76
C PHE A 67 -3.84 0.15 13.03
N GLU A 68 -3.34 -0.32 14.18
CA GLU A 68 -4.11 -0.27 15.44
C GLU A 68 -4.42 1.17 15.87
N GLN A 69 -3.54 2.13 15.58
CA GLN A 69 -3.79 3.56 15.82
C GLN A 69 -4.87 4.11 14.89
N ALA A 70 -4.89 3.71 13.62
CA ALA A 70 -5.86 4.15 12.64
C ALA A 70 -7.21 3.41 12.73
N ARG A 71 -7.25 2.22 13.34
CA ARG A 71 -8.42 1.32 13.36
C ARG A 71 -9.71 2.01 13.84
N PRO A 72 -9.73 2.78 14.95
CA PRO A 72 -10.96 3.45 15.40
C PRO A 72 -11.49 4.47 14.38
N ILE A 73 -10.58 5.15 13.66
CA ILE A 73 -10.94 6.10 12.61
C ILE A 73 -11.50 5.34 11.40
N ILE A 74 -10.86 4.25 10.99
CA ILE A 74 -11.32 3.39 9.90
C ILE A 74 -12.75 2.89 10.16
N GLU A 75 -13.00 2.34 11.35
CA GLU A 75 -14.32 1.82 11.74
C GLU A 75 -15.39 2.91 11.77
N ARG A 76 -15.03 4.11 12.25
CA ARG A 76 -15.91 5.27 12.24
C ARG A 76 -16.24 5.71 10.81
N MET A 77 -15.23 5.85 9.94
CA MET A 77 -15.42 6.25 8.56
C MET A 77 -16.28 5.26 7.78
N LYS A 78 -16.10 3.95 8.01
CA LYS A 78 -16.95 2.90 7.39
C LYS A 78 -18.42 3.03 7.76
N ARG A 79 -18.72 3.46 9.00
CA ARG A 79 -20.10 3.67 9.48
C ARG A 79 -20.70 4.99 9.00
N GLU A 80 -19.94 6.08 9.09
CA GLU A 80 -20.44 7.43 8.78
C GLU A 80 -20.50 7.71 7.27
N TYR A 81 -19.67 7.04 6.46
CA TYR A 81 -19.60 7.26 5.03
C TYR A 81 -19.69 5.96 4.22
N PRO A 82 -20.81 5.21 4.30
CA PRO A 82 -20.98 3.92 3.62
C PRO A 82 -20.95 4.02 2.08
N GLN A 83 -21.15 5.22 1.53
CA GLN A 83 -21.02 5.50 0.10
C GLN A 83 -19.58 5.40 -0.43
N TYR A 84 -18.57 5.39 0.45
CA TYR A 84 -17.18 5.14 0.08
C TYR A 84 -16.77 3.72 0.47
N ALA A 85 -15.90 3.12 -0.34
CA ALA A 85 -15.23 1.88 0.03
C ALA A 85 -13.93 2.19 0.79
N ILE A 86 -13.65 1.46 1.85
CA ILE A 86 -12.41 1.59 2.62
C ILE A 86 -11.33 0.67 2.03
N VAL A 87 -10.18 1.27 1.71
CA VAL A 87 -8.97 0.53 1.33
C VAL A 87 -7.91 0.72 2.40
N VAL A 88 -7.34 -0.37 2.89
CA VAL A 88 -6.18 -0.34 3.79
C VAL A 88 -4.98 -0.93 3.07
N THR A 89 -3.84 -0.24 3.09
CA THR A 89 -2.60 -0.79 2.58
C THR A 89 -1.52 -0.90 3.63
N PHE A 90 -0.71 -1.95 3.48
CA PHE A 90 0.44 -2.21 4.35
C PHE A 90 1.76 -2.19 3.57
N PHE A 91 2.80 -1.62 4.15
CA PHE A 91 4.15 -1.74 3.60
C PHE A 91 4.81 -3.05 4.06
N SER A 92 4.75 -3.37 5.35
CA SER A 92 5.40 -4.55 5.92
C SER A 92 4.53 -5.81 5.88
N PRO A 93 5.13 -7.00 5.67
CA PRO A 93 4.42 -8.28 5.82
C PRO A 93 3.85 -8.50 7.22
N SER A 94 4.52 -7.97 8.26
CA SER A 94 4.03 -8.06 9.64
C SER A 94 2.69 -7.37 9.85
N GLY A 95 2.41 -6.26 9.17
CA GLY A 95 1.09 -5.63 9.20
C GLY A 95 0.09 -6.40 8.33
N TYR A 96 0.46 -6.63 7.07
CA TYR A 96 -0.43 -7.24 6.08
C TYR A 96 -0.87 -8.66 6.49
N GLU A 97 0.06 -9.56 6.82
CA GLU A 97 -0.30 -10.96 7.06
C GLU A 97 -1.22 -11.13 8.26
N VAL A 98 -1.09 -10.27 9.27
CA VAL A 98 -1.93 -10.27 10.47
C VAL A 98 -3.32 -9.69 10.19
N ARG A 99 -3.43 -8.69 9.30
CA ARG A 99 -4.67 -7.91 9.10
C ARG A 99 -5.32 -8.06 7.73
N LYS A 100 -4.79 -8.85 6.80
CA LYS A 100 -5.34 -9.04 5.43
C LYS A 100 -6.81 -9.51 5.36
N ASN A 101 -7.35 -10.07 6.45
CA ASN A 101 -8.73 -10.53 6.57
C ASN A 101 -9.59 -9.63 7.49
N TYR A 102 -9.12 -8.42 7.80
CA TYR A 102 -9.83 -7.49 8.66
C TYR A 102 -11.16 -7.04 8.03
N GLN A 103 -12.26 -7.27 8.74
CA GLN A 103 -13.62 -7.03 8.22
C GLN A 103 -14.03 -5.53 8.19
N GLY A 104 -13.27 -4.66 8.87
CA GLY A 104 -13.54 -3.22 8.90
C GLY A 104 -13.04 -2.46 7.67
N ALA A 105 -12.44 -3.14 6.69
CA ALA A 105 -12.10 -2.57 5.38
C ALA A 105 -12.78 -3.38 4.26
N ASP A 106 -13.07 -2.73 3.13
CA ASP A 106 -13.60 -3.42 1.93
C ASP A 106 -12.47 -4.09 1.15
N TYR A 107 -11.29 -3.45 1.12
CA TYR A 107 -10.12 -3.94 0.42
C TYR A 107 -8.85 -3.79 1.23
N ILE A 108 -8.00 -4.81 1.20
CA ILE A 108 -6.72 -4.81 1.89
C ILE A 108 -5.62 -5.29 0.95
N PHE A 109 -4.58 -4.47 0.79
CA PHE A 109 -3.49 -4.72 -0.14
C PHE A 109 -2.12 -4.45 0.49
N TYR A 110 -1.06 -4.91 -0.15
CA TYR A 110 0.23 -4.28 0.04
C TYR A 110 0.25 -2.92 -0.66
N LEU A 111 1.03 -1.97 -0.14
CA LEU A 111 1.43 -0.79 -0.91
C LEU A 111 2.37 -1.24 -2.04
N PRO A 112 2.19 -0.77 -3.28
CA PRO A 112 3.19 -1.01 -4.32
C PRO A 112 4.55 -0.38 -3.95
N LEU A 113 5.61 -0.81 -4.63
CA LEU A 113 6.91 -0.15 -4.46
C LEU A 113 6.82 1.31 -4.93
N ASP A 114 7.55 2.18 -4.24
CA ASP A 114 7.47 3.64 -4.37
C ASP A 114 8.13 4.12 -5.68
N SER A 115 7.50 3.84 -6.81
CA SER A 115 7.86 4.43 -8.10
C SER A 115 6.71 5.30 -8.60
N ALA A 116 7.03 6.37 -9.32
CA ALA A 116 6.03 7.26 -9.90
C ALA A 116 4.99 6.50 -10.74
N SER A 117 5.44 5.52 -11.54
CA SER A 117 4.57 4.65 -12.34
C SER A 117 3.61 3.82 -11.49
N ASN A 118 4.10 3.22 -10.41
CA ASN A 118 3.28 2.41 -9.50
C ASN A 118 2.27 3.28 -8.77
N ALA A 119 2.67 4.45 -8.28
CA ALA A 119 1.78 5.39 -7.61
C ALA A 119 0.64 5.82 -8.53
N LEU A 120 0.95 6.22 -9.77
CA LEU A 120 -0.05 6.60 -10.78
C LEU A 120 -1.03 5.46 -11.07
N LEU A 121 -0.53 4.26 -11.32
CA LEU A 121 -1.37 3.09 -11.60
C LEU A 121 -2.24 2.70 -10.41
N PHE A 122 -1.68 2.76 -9.19
CA PHE A 122 -2.38 2.42 -7.95
C PHE A 122 -3.52 3.39 -7.65
N VAL A 123 -3.24 4.70 -7.69
CA VAL A 123 -4.25 5.75 -7.45
C VAL A 123 -5.36 5.68 -8.50
N SER A 124 -4.99 5.46 -9.78
CA SER A 124 -5.95 5.35 -10.87
C SER A 124 -6.85 4.11 -10.74
N ALA A 125 -6.27 2.94 -10.39
CA ALA A 125 -7.01 1.70 -10.22
C ALA A 125 -8.02 1.76 -9.06
N LEU A 126 -7.72 2.55 -8.03
CA LEU A 126 -8.56 2.67 -6.85
C LEU A 126 -9.55 3.85 -6.90
N LYS A 127 -9.49 4.78 -7.85
CA LYS A 127 -10.38 5.97 -7.87
C LYS A 127 -10.46 6.62 -6.47
N ILE A 128 -9.30 6.95 -5.91
CA ILE A 128 -9.16 7.44 -4.53
C ILE A 128 -9.74 8.86 -4.41
N LYS A 129 -10.55 9.11 -3.37
CA LYS A 129 -11.07 10.44 -3.05
C LYS A 129 -10.35 11.08 -1.87
N PHE A 130 -9.98 10.27 -0.88
CA PHE A 130 -9.26 10.69 0.32
C PHE A 130 -8.14 9.69 0.63
N ALA A 131 -6.98 10.19 1.03
CA ALA A 131 -5.84 9.38 1.42
C ALA A 131 -5.37 9.81 2.83
N PHE A 132 -5.16 8.83 3.69
CA PHE A 132 -4.67 8.99 5.06
C PHE A 132 -3.38 8.20 5.21
N PHE A 133 -2.30 8.91 5.53
CA PHE A 133 -0.99 8.33 5.78
C PHE A 133 -0.74 8.35 7.28
N VAL A 134 -0.57 7.17 7.88
CA VAL A 134 -0.55 7.06 9.35
C VAL A 134 0.87 7.33 9.86
N LYS A 135 1.01 8.48 10.52
CA LYS A 135 2.19 8.93 11.27
C LYS A 135 3.48 9.08 10.45
N TYR A 136 4.27 8.03 10.25
CA TYR A 136 5.66 8.11 9.81
C TYR A 136 5.87 7.83 8.32
N GLU A 137 4.81 7.87 7.52
CA GLU A 137 4.88 7.55 6.08
C GLU A 137 5.45 8.66 5.21
N ILE A 138 5.49 9.91 5.70
CA ILE A 138 5.97 11.06 4.93
C ILE A 138 7.40 11.39 5.37
N TRP A 139 8.34 11.24 4.43
CA TRP A 139 9.77 11.51 4.60
C TRP A 139 10.13 12.85 3.93
N TYR A 140 10.85 13.72 4.65
CA TYR A 140 11.25 15.08 4.22
C TYR A 140 12.74 15.21 3.93
#